data_AF-A0A1I3LGH9-F1
#
_entry.id   AF-A0A1I3LGH9-F1
#
_cell.length_a   1.000
_cell.length_b   1.000
_cell.length_c   1.000
_cell.angle_alpha   90.00
_cell.angle_beta   90.00
_cell.angle_gamma   90.00
#
_symmetry.space_group_name_H-M   'P 1'
#
loop_
_entity.id
_entity.type
_entity.pdbx_description
1 polymer ?
#
loop_
_entity_poly.entity_id
_entity_poly.type
_entity_poly.pdbx_seq_one_letter_code
_entity_poly.pdbx_strand_id
1 'polypeptide(L)'
;MEDDFSTTTVSAGQLRAIVERIETLEAEKAEVSEQIKEVYAEAKGNGFDAATLRKIVALRKKRPEERSEEEAMLELYMNALGMIA
;
A
#
# COMPACT_ATOMS: atom_id res chain seq x y z
N MET A 1 5.15 14.10 32.27
CA MET A 1 6.08 13.50 31.30
C MET A 1 6.59 14.65 30.46
N GLU A 2 7.78 15.13 30.78
CA GLU A 2 8.49 16.10 29.94
C GLU A 2 8.99 15.30 28.74
N ASP A 3 8.44 15.56 27.55
CA ASP A 3 9.09 15.19 26.31
C ASP A 3 10.37 16.03 26.20
N ASP A 4 11.45 15.50 26.77
CA ASP A 4 12.81 15.94 26.52
C ASP A 4 13.14 15.62 25.06
N PHE A 5 12.63 16.44 24.14
CA PHE A 5 13.26 16.59 22.84
C PHE A 5 14.57 17.34 23.10
N SER A 6 15.53 16.60 23.65
CA SER A 6 16.87 17.08 23.88
C SER A 6 17.38 17.55 22.53
N THR A 7 17.59 18.86 22.40
CA THR A 7 18.33 19.49 21.29
C THR A 7 19.81 19.14 21.39
N THR A 8 20.10 17.86 21.63
CA THR A 8 21.41 17.23 21.54
C THR A 8 21.86 17.45 20.10
N THR A 9 22.81 18.35 19.94
CA THR A 9 23.54 18.68 18.70
C THR A 9 23.49 17.57 17.66
N VAL A 10 22.52 17.64 16.75
CA VAL A 10 22.41 16.71 15.61
C VAL A 10 23.63 16.97 14.73
N SER A 11 24.45 15.95 14.52
CA SER A 11 25.59 16.13 13.62
C SER A 11 25.08 16.33 12.18
N ALA A 12 25.44 17.44 11.56
CA ALA A 12 25.01 17.78 10.20
C ALA A 12 25.40 16.69 9.18
N GLY A 13 26.49 15.95 9.45
CA GLY A 13 26.92 14.81 8.66
C GLY A 13 25.97 13.60 8.76
N GLN A 14 25.54 13.22 9.97
CA GLN A 14 24.58 12.12 10.14
C GLN A 14 23.21 12.48 9.55
N LEU A 15 22.75 13.71 9.75
CA LEU A 15 21.50 14.18 9.17
C LEU A 15 21.55 14.11 7.64
N ARG A 16 22.63 14.62 7.03
CA ARG A 16 22.83 14.55 5.58
C ARG A 16 22.82 13.11 5.05
N ALA A 17 23.56 12.20 5.70
CA ALA A 17 23.60 10.79 5.29
C ALA A 17 22.22 10.09 5.38
N ILE A 18 21.42 10.41 6.39
CA ILE A 18 20.05 9.89 6.51
C ILE A 18 19.16 10.43 5.38
N VAL A 19 19.23 11.74 5.12
CA VAL A 19 18.43 12.39 4.06
C VAL A 19 18.78 11.82 2.69
N GLU A 20 20.06 11.76 2.33
CA GLU A 20 20.52 11.21 1.05
C GLU A 20 20.07 9.74 0.85
N ARG A 21 20.11 8.94 1.91
CA ARG A 21 19.62 7.56 1.86
C ARG A 21 18.10 7.50 1.63
N ILE A 22 17.32 8.37 2.28
CA ILE A 22 15.87 8.44 2.08
C ILE A 22 15.53 8.89 0.66
N GLU A 23 16.21 9.92 0.14
CA GLU A 23 15.98 10.41 -1.22
C GLU A 23 16.28 9.33 -2.27
N THR A 24 17.35 8.57 -2.07
CA THR A 24 17.68 7.42 -2.91
C THR A 24 16.56 6.37 -2.89
N LEU A 25 16.07 6.00 -1.70
CA LEU A 25 14.98 5.02 -1.55
C LEU A 25 13.65 5.53 -2.13
N GLU A 26 13.35 6.83 -2.03
CA GLU A 26 12.16 7.41 -2.65
C GLU A 26 12.26 7.42 -4.18
N ALA A 27 13.45 7.63 -4.75
CA ALA A 27 13.68 7.50 -6.19
C ALA A 27 13.47 6.06 -6.67
N GLU A 28 14.04 5.07 -5.97
CA GLU A 28 13.85 3.64 -6.27
C GLU A 28 12.36 3.24 -6.18
N LYS A 29 11.67 3.70 -5.13
CA LYS A 29 10.23 3.48 -4.95
C LYS A 29 9.41 4.11 -6.07
N ALA A 30 9.80 5.28 -6.58
CA ALA A 30 9.14 5.91 -7.71
C ALA A 30 9.32 5.09 -9.00
N GLU A 31 10.53 4.59 -9.26
CA GLU A 31 10.80 3.72 -10.40
C GLU A 31 9.97 2.43 -10.35
N VAL A 32 9.97 1.74 -9.21
CA VAL A 32 9.14 0.53 -9.01
C VAL A 32 7.65 0.84 -9.16
N SER A 33 7.21 2.00 -8.67
CA SER A 33 5.81 2.42 -8.83
C SER A 33 5.44 2.63 -10.29
N GLU A 34 6.35 3.12 -11.12
CA GLU A 34 6.11 3.27 -12.56
C GLU A 34 6.08 1.93 -13.27
N GLN A 35 7.01 1.02 -12.98
CA GLN A 35 7.00 -0.35 -13.49
C GLN A 35 5.68 -1.07 -13.17
N ILE A 36 5.15 -0.90 -11.95
CA ILE A 36 3.85 -1.46 -11.56
C ILE A 36 2.70 -0.87 -12.40
N LYS A 37 2.73 0.44 -12.71
CA LYS A 37 1.71 1.06 -13.57
C LYS A 37 1.76 0.52 -14.98
N GLU A 38 2.96 0.34 -15.54
CA GLU A 38 3.15 -0.25 -16.87
C GLU A 38 2.54 -1.66 -16.95
N VAL A 39 2.77 -2.51 -15.94
CA VAL A 39 2.17 -3.85 -15.87
C VAL A 39 0.63 -3.78 -15.84
N TYR A 40 0.04 -2.85 -15.08
CA TYR A 40 -1.41 -2.66 -15.10
C TYR A 40 -1.92 -2.12 -16.44
N ALA A 41 -1.13 -1.29 -17.13
CA ALA A 41 -1.48 -0.77 -18.45
C ALA A 41 -1.42 -1.88 -19.51
N GLU A 42 -0.40 -2.73 -19.47
CA GLU A 42 -0.27 -3.92 -20.32
C GLU A 42 -1.45 -4.87 -20.09
N ALA A 43 -1.79 -5.17 -18.83
CA ALA A 43 -2.94 -6.00 -18.50
C ALA A 43 -4.25 -5.43 -19.09
N LYS A 44 -4.42 -4.11 -19.04
CA LYS A 44 -5.57 -3.43 -19.68
C LYS A 44 -5.55 -3.60 -21.20
N GLY A 45 -4.39 -3.46 -21.85
CA GLY A 45 -4.22 -3.70 -23.28
C GLY A 45 -4.54 -5.14 -23.69
N ASN A 46 -4.27 -6.09 -22.80
CA ASN A 46 -4.58 -7.52 -22.97
C ASN A 46 -6.04 -7.87 -22.60
N GLY A 47 -6.89 -6.89 -22.27
CA GLY A 47 -8.30 -7.09 -22.00
C GLY A 47 -8.68 -7.39 -20.55
N PHE A 48 -7.74 -7.29 -19.60
CA PHE A 48 -8.04 -7.43 -18.18
C PHE A 48 -8.56 -6.12 -17.56
N ASP A 49 -9.47 -6.22 -16.60
CA ASP A 49 -9.88 -5.07 -15.79
C ASP A 49 -8.85 -4.74 -14.70
N ALA A 50 -8.11 -3.65 -14.90
CA ALA A 50 -7.08 -3.21 -13.99
C ALA A 50 -7.62 -2.83 -12.59
N ALA A 51 -8.89 -2.45 -12.44
CA ALA A 51 -9.47 -2.17 -11.13
C ALA A 51 -9.66 -3.45 -10.31
N THR A 52 -10.18 -4.50 -10.93
CA THR A 52 -10.32 -5.83 -10.32
C THR A 52 -8.97 -6.45 -9.99
N LEU A 53 -7.96 -6.33 -10.86
CA LEU A 53 -6.61 -6.80 -10.55
C LEU A 53 -6.02 -6.11 -9.31
N ARG A 54 -6.20 -4.79 -9.16
CA ARG A 54 -5.76 -4.08 -7.94
C ARG A 54 -6.45 -4.60 -6.69
N LYS A 55 -7.76 -4.88 -6.76
CA LYS A 55 -8.50 -5.50 -5.65
C LYS A 55 -7.92 -6.88 -5.30
N ILE A 56 -7.64 -7.72 -6.29
CA ILE A 56 -7.03 -9.04 -6.10
C ILE A 56 -5.65 -8.91 -5.44
N VAL A 57 -4.79 -8.01 -5.92
CA VAL A 57 -3.46 -7.79 -5.33
C VAL A 57 -3.57 -7.31 -3.88
N ALA A 58 -4.54 -6.43 -3.57
CA ALA A 58 -4.78 -5.98 -2.19
C ALA A 58 -5.27 -7.13 -1.30
N LEU A 59 -6.21 -7.95 -1.77
CA LEU A 59 -6.69 -9.12 -1.05
C LEU A 59 -5.55 -10.12 -0.78
N ARG A 60 -4.68 -10.37 -1.76
CA ARG A 60 -3.54 -11.29 -1.62
C ARG A 60 -2.49 -10.85 -0.59
N LYS A 61 -2.49 -9.59 -0.19
CA LYS A 61 -1.62 -9.07 0.89
C LYS A 61 -2.16 -9.36 2.29
N LYS A 62 -3.45 -9.68 2.42
CA LYS A 62 -4.11 -9.97 3.69
C LYS A 62 -3.97 -11.45 4.06
N ARG A 63 -3.96 -11.75 5.36
CA ARG A 63 -3.95 -13.13 5.83
C ARG A 63 -5.26 -13.85 5.47
N PRO A 64 -5.27 -15.17 5.30
CA PRO A 64 -6.51 -15.91 5.00
C PRO A 64 -7.62 -15.67 6.03
N GLU A 65 -7.28 -15.57 7.31
CA GLU A 65 -8.24 -15.37 8.39
C GLU A 65 -8.88 -13.98 8.32
N GLU A 66 -8.05 -12.93 8.13
CA GLU A 66 -8.51 -11.54 7.95
C GLU A 66 -9.45 -11.43 6.75
N ARG A 67 -9.13 -12.11 5.63
CA ARG A 67 -10.00 -12.13 4.45
C ARG A 67 -11.35 -12.79 4.74
N SER A 68 -11.33 -13.93 5.42
CA SER A 68 -12.57 -14.65 5.75
C SER A 68 -13.47 -13.85 6.68
N GLU A 69 -12.89 -13.14 7.65
CA GLU A 69 -13.64 -12.28 8.58
C GLU A 69 -14.26 -11.09 7.84
N GLU A 70 -13.48 -10.39 7.00
CA GLU A 70 -13.98 -9.28 6.19
C GLU A 70 -15.06 -9.72 5.20
N GLU A 71 -14.91 -10.88 4.56
CA GLU A 71 -15.90 -11.46 3.64
C GLU A 71 -17.21 -11.78 4.37
N ALA A 72 -17.14 -12.38 5.56
CA ALA A 72 -18.32 -12.67 6.38
C ALA A 72 -19.06 -11.38 6.80
N MET A 73 -18.32 -10.35 7.18
CA MET A 73 -18.90 -9.04 7.54
C MET A 73 -19.52 -8.33 6.33
N LEU A 74 -18.84 -8.39 5.18
CA LEU A 74 -19.35 -7.85 3.93
C LEU A 74 -20.67 -8.53 3.53
N GLU A 75 -20.71 -9.86 3.59
CA GLU A 75 -21.90 -10.64 3.28
C GLU A 75 -23.05 -10.29 4.24
N LEU A 76 -22.78 -10.19 5.55
CA LEU A 76 -23.79 -9.77 6.54
C LEU A 76 -24.39 -8.40 6.17
N TYR A 77 -23.55 -7.43 5.82
CA TYR A 77 -24.02 -6.09 5.46
C TYR A 77 -24.77 -6.07 4.13
N MET A 78 -24.30 -6.81 3.13
CA MET A 78 -24.98 -6.90 1.84
C MET A 78 -26.36 -7.58 1.97
N ASN A 79 -26.48 -8.62 2.81
CA ASN A 79 -27.76 -9.23 3.15
C ASN A 79 -28.69 -8.23 3.85
N ALA A 80 -28.20 -7.49 4.85
CA ALA A 80 -28.99 -6.49 5.55
C ALA A 80 -29.48 -5.35 4.62
N LEU A 81 -28.74 -5.05 3.57
CA LEU A 81 -29.08 -4.07 2.54
C LEU A 81 -29.95 -4.64 1.41
N GLY A 82 -30.28 -5.94 1.42
CA GLY A 82 -31.03 -6.60 0.34
C GLY A 82 -30.28 -6.66 -1.00
N MET A 83 -28.94 -6.59 -0.94
CA MET A 83 -28.07 -6.65 -2.13
C MET A 83 -27.73 -8.09 -2.55
N ILE A 84 -28.13 -9.08 -1.75
CA ILE A 84 -28.00 -10.53 -2.01
C ILE A 84 -29.42 -11.09 -1.99
N ALA A 85 -29.77 -11.87 -3.02
CA ALA A 85 -31.08 -12.51 -3.19
C ALA A 85 -31.00 -14.00 -2.84
#